data_AF-A0A7X1Y9R3-F1
#
_entry.id   AF-A0A7X1Y9R3-F1
#
_cell.length_a   1.000
_cell.length_b   1.000
_cell.length_c   1.000
_cell.angle_alpha   90.00
_cell.angle_beta   90.00
_cell.angle_gamma   90.00
#
_symmetry.space_group_name_H-M   'P 1'
#
loop_
_entity.id
_entity.type
_entity.pdbx_description
1 polymer ?
#
loop_
_entity_poly.entity_id
_entity_poly.type
_entity_poly.pdbx_seq_one_letter_code
_entity_poly.pdbx_strand_id
1 'polypeptide(L)'
;MSALPTVLGGRYCIERLLGAGGMGTVYRARDLLQEQFGDPQPYVALKVLSEAYEQSPDASALLFNEYALMRHLHHPNVLRIYSFDVDTTHQRVFMVMELLRGPTLDRLLCERPLGLGWSALQEIALPLLDAVVHAHERGVLHGDLKPSNVLLSEDGVRLFDFGLGQAQAGTLDGLAPVSRSRVNAWTPGYAAPEILEGAALTCVADVYALGCLLYELASGKHPFNRQPATRTRLKRPKNLPRHAWCAVRKALALDPTKRTISAAQLRTALATQPGFFAKLL
;
A
#
# COMPACT_ATOMS: atom_id res chain seq x y z
N MET A 1 -5.73 30.64 3.69
CA MET A 1 -4.90 30.06 2.62
C MET A 1 -3.45 30.36 2.93
N SER A 2 -2.59 29.37 3.03
CA SER A 2 -1.15 29.61 2.89
C SER A 2 -0.61 28.60 1.89
N ALA A 3 -0.15 29.08 0.75
CA ALA A 3 0.60 28.24 -0.18
C ALA A 3 1.75 27.56 0.57
N LEU A 4 2.11 26.34 0.16
CA LEU A 4 3.30 25.69 0.70
C LEU A 4 4.51 26.60 0.54
N PRO A 5 5.33 26.77 1.60
CA PRO A 5 6.55 27.56 1.48
C PRO A 5 7.52 26.88 0.52
N THR A 6 8.39 27.67 -0.10
CA THR A 6 9.46 27.13 -0.95
C THR A 6 10.40 26.21 -0.17
N VAL A 7 10.62 26.51 1.12
CA VAL A 7 11.41 25.69 2.04
C VAL A 7 10.56 25.31 3.24
N LEU A 8 10.30 24.02 3.41
CA LEU A 8 9.52 23.48 4.51
C LEU A 8 10.43 23.16 5.71
N GLY A 9 10.02 23.61 6.90
CA GLY A 9 10.78 23.38 8.14
C GLY A 9 12.20 23.94 8.12
N GLY A 10 12.48 24.95 7.29
CA GLY A 10 13.81 25.56 7.14
C GLY A 10 14.89 24.64 6.54
N ARG A 11 14.52 23.44 6.06
CA ARG A 11 15.48 22.43 5.59
C ARG A 11 15.14 21.85 4.23
N TYR A 12 13.86 21.65 3.91
CA TYR A 12 13.49 20.91 2.71
C TYR A 12 12.96 21.84 1.63
N CYS A 13 13.75 22.06 0.58
CA CYS A 13 13.36 22.89 -0.56
C CYS A 13 12.45 22.08 -1.50
N ILE A 14 11.18 22.46 -1.58
CA ILE A 14 10.18 21.78 -2.41
C ILE A 14 10.44 22.07 -3.89
N GLU A 15 10.55 21.02 -4.70
CA GLU A 15 10.80 21.15 -6.14
C GLU A 15 9.51 20.99 -6.96
N ARG A 16 8.76 19.91 -6.72
CA ARG A 16 7.55 19.60 -7.49
C ARG A 16 6.61 18.64 -6.78
N LEU A 17 5.35 18.70 -7.16
CA LEU A 17 4.33 17.72 -6.79
C LEU A 17 4.64 16.35 -7.42
N LEU A 18 4.54 15.29 -6.61
CA LEU A 18 4.63 13.89 -7.07
C LEU A 18 3.24 13.25 -7.18
N GLY A 19 2.35 13.56 -6.25
CA GLY A 19 0.98 13.07 -6.25
C GLY A 19 0.13 13.70 -5.16
N ALA A 20 -1.18 13.72 -5.37
CA ALA A 20 -2.16 14.16 -4.39
C ALA A 20 -3.21 13.06 -4.22
N GLY A 21 -3.54 12.74 -2.97
CA GLY A 21 -4.51 11.71 -2.61
C GLY A 21 -5.42 12.17 -1.48
N GLY A 22 -6.31 11.27 -1.05
CA GLY A 22 -7.32 11.59 -0.03
C GLY A 22 -6.71 12.16 1.25
N MET A 23 -5.66 11.52 1.78
CA MET A 23 -5.10 11.88 3.09
C MET A 23 -3.92 12.85 3.01
N GLY A 24 -3.50 13.28 1.82
CA GLY A 24 -2.34 14.16 1.72
C GLY A 24 -1.77 14.33 0.32
N THR A 25 -0.78 15.21 0.26
CA THR A 25 -0.06 15.58 -0.95
C THR A 25 1.42 15.29 -0.75
N VAL A 26 2.03 14.66 -1.75
CA VAL A 26 3.43 14.22 -1.73
C VAL A 26 4.26 15.07 -2.69
N TYR A 27 5.36 15.62 -2.19
CA TYR A 27 6.27 16.47 -2.95
C TYR A 27 7.65 15.84 -3.03
N ARG A 28 8.35 16.08 -4.13
CA ARG A 28 9.80 15.92 -4.21
C ARG A 28 10.44 17.16 -3.62
N ALA A 29 11.44 16.97 -2.77
CA ALA A 29 12.21 18.07 -2.20
C ALA A 29 13.71 17.74 -2.16
N ARG A 30 14.53 18.79 -2.13
CA ARG A 30 15.94 18.70 -1.76
C ARG A 30 16.11 18.91 -0.27
N ASP A 31 16.84 18.03 0.38
CA ASP A 31 17.32 18.21 1.75
C ASP A 31 18.57 19.12 1.73
N LEU A 32 18.37 20.39 2.09
CA LEU A 32 19.41 21.42 2.03
C LEU A 32 20.56 21.12 3.00
N LEU A 33 20.32 20.36 4.07
CA LEU A 33 21.37 19.96 5.00
C LEU A 33 22.28 18.92 4.35
N GLN A 34 21.72 17.86 3.75
CA GLN A 34 22.51 16.85 3.05
C GLN A 34 23.27 17.45 1.87
N GLU A 35 22.63 18.34 1.12
CA GLU A 35 23.25 19.06 0.01
C GLU A 35 24.43 19.93 0.48
N GLN A 36 24.30 20.64 1.60
CA GLN A 36 25.39 21.44 2.17
C GLN A 36 26.63 20.60 2.50
N PHE A 37 26.44 19.34 2.91
CA PHE A 37 27.54 18.40 3.17
C PHE A 37 27.99 17.64 1.92
N GLY A 38 27.47 17.98 0.74
CA GLY A 38 27.91 17.42 -0.54
C GLY A 38 27.35 16.05 -0.87
N ASP A 39 26.19 15.67 -0.30
CA ASP A 39 25.50 14.44 -0.70
C ASP A 39 25.13 14.53 -2.20
N PRO A 40 25.53 13.55 -3.04
CA PRO A 40 25.20 13.56 -4.47
C PRO A 40 23.71 13.30 -4.76
N GLN A 41 22.94 12.80 -3.80
CA GLN A 41 21.52 12.49 -3.94
C GLN A 41 20.68 13.01 -2.76
N PRO A 42 20.66 14.34 -2.50
CA PRO A 42 20.01 14.94 -1.34
C PRO A 42 18.50 15.06 -1.55
N TYR A 43 17.84 14.05 -2.13
CA TYR A 43 16.43 14.14 -2.53
C TYR A 43 15.55 13.24 -1.68
N VAL A 44 14.45 13.82 -1.20
CA VAL A 44 13.46 13.14 -0.36
C VAL A 44 12.05 13.36 -0.91
N ALA A 45 11.13 12.50 -0.48
CA ALA A 45 9.71 12.75 -0.63
C ALA A 45 9.13 13.30 0.68
N LEU A 46 8.26 14.31 0.57
CA LEU A 46 7.57 14.93 1.69
C LEU A 46 6.09 14.69 1.57
N LYS A 47 5.46 14.02 2.56
CA LYS A 47 4.00 13.92 2.66
C LYS A 47 3.51 15.00 3.61
N VAL A 48 2.57 15.80 3.14
CA VAL A 48 1.85 16.82 3.91
C VAL A 48 0.37 16.48 3.85
N LEU A 49 -0.39 16.73 4.92
CA LEU A 49 -1.84 16.62 4.88
C LEU A 49 -2.44 17.59 3.86
N SER A 50 -3.53 17.19 3.21
CA SER A 50 -4.22 18.09 2.29
C SER A 50 -5.05 19.11 3.07
N GLU A 51 -5.31 20.27 2.46
CA GLU A 51 -6.06 21.37 3.08
C GLU A 51 -7.42 20.94 3.64
N ALA A 52 -8.06 19.96 3.00
CA ALA A 52 -9.33 19.38 3.43
C ALA A 52 -9.26 18.71 4.82
N TYR A 53 -8.06 18.27 5.21
CA TYR A 53 -7.82 17.65 6.52
C TYR A 53 -7.13 18.59 7.50
N GLU A 54 -6.41 19.64 7.07
CA GLU A 54 -5.70 20.54 8.00
C GLU A 54 -6.61 21.19 9.07
N GLN A 55 -7.91 21.34 8.81
CA GLN A 55 -8.88 21.85 9.80
C GLN A 55 -9.52 20.77 10.67
N SER A 56 -9.24 19.49 10.40
CA SER A 56 -9.70 18.40 11.25
C SER A 56 -8.86 18.36 12.53
N PRO A 57 -9.48 18.28 13.72
CA PRO A 57 -8.76 18.10 14.97
C PRO A 57 -7.83 16.87 14.96
N ASP A 58 -8.14 15.87 14.14
CA ASP A 58 -7.43 14.59 14.08
C ASP A 58 -6.38 14.54 12.94
N ALA A 59 -6.18 15.61 12.18
CA ALA A 59 -5.35 15.58 10.97
C ALA A 59 -3.91 15.16 11.26
N SER A 60 -3.28 15.84 12.20
CA SER A 60 -1.91 15.54 12.63
C SER A 60 -1.80 14.14 13.22
N ALA A 61 -2.85 13.68 13.91
CA ALA A 61 -2.91 12.32 14.45
C ALA A 61 -3.03 11.26 13.34
N LEU A 62 -3.74 11.54 12.24
CA LEU A 62 -3.81 10.66 11.07
C LEU A 62 -2.43 10.46 10.43
N LEU A 63 -1.73 11.56 10.13
CA LEU A 63 -0.40 11.48 9.51
C LEU A 63 0.63 10.85 10.46
N PHE A 64 0.54 11.16 11.75
CA PHE A 64 1.42 10.55 12.76
C PHE A 64 1.14 9.06 12.94
N ASN A 65 -0.13 8.63 12.89
CA ASN A 65 -0.46 7.21 12.93
C ASN A 65 0.14 6.47 11.73
N GLU A 66 0.02 7.00 10.52
CA GLU A 66 0.68 6.43 9.34
C GLU A 66 2.19 6.34 9.52
N TYR A 67 2.82 7.43 9.99
CA TYR A 67 4.24 7.46 10.31
C TYR A 67 4.63 6.36 11.30
N ALA A 68 3.88 6.22 12.39
CA ALA A 68 4.17 5.25 13.45
C ALA A 68 4.03 3.81 12.96
N LEU A 69 3.00 3.51 12.18
CA LEU A 69 2.81 2.19 11.56
C LEU A 69 4.00 1.85 10.66
N MET A 70 4.34 2.73 9.73
CA MET A 70 5.42 2.47 8.77
C MET A 70 6.81 2.47 9.42
N ARG A 71 7.05 3.29 10.45
CA ARG A 71 8.29 3.25 11.24
C ARG A 71 8.45 1.94 12.02
N HIS A 72 7.36 1.27 12.36
CA HIS A 72 7.38 -0.04 12.99
C HIS A 72 7.75 -1.17 11.99
N LEU A 73 7.67 -0.91 10.68
CA LEU A 73 7.94 -1.88 9.62
C LEU A 73 9.34 -1.66 9.02
N HIS A 74 10.23 -2.65 9.22
CA HIS A 74 11.58 -2.65 8.66
C HIS A 74 11.72 -3.79 7.65
N HIS A 75 11.37 -3.51 6.40
CA HIS A 75 11.36 -4.50 5.33
C HIS A 75 11.80 -3.89 3.98
N PRO A 76 12.59 -4.58 3.14
CA PRO A 76 13.04 -4.05 1.85
C PRO A 76 11.89 -3.73 0.88
N ASN A 77 10.72 -4.34 1.06
CA ASN A 77 9.55 -4.11 0.22
C ASN A 77 8.50 -3.17 0.82
N VAL A 78 8.84 -2.45 1.90
CA VAL A 78 8.02 -1.37 2.47
C VAL A 78 8.78 -0.06 2.31
N LEU A 79 8.10 1.01 1.89
CA LEU A 79 8.72 2.34 1.72
C LEU A 79 9.35 2.81 3.02
N ARG A 80 10.59 3.26 2.95
CA ARG A 80 11.33 3.71 4.13
C ARG A 80 10.93 5.13 4.52
N ILE A 81 10.62 5.30 5.80
CA ILE A 81 10.42 6.60 6.43
C ILE A 81 11.71 7.05 7.12
N TYR A 82 12.00 8.35 7.03
CA TYR A 82 13.13 8.97 7.72
C TYR A 82 12.70 9.70 9.00
N SER A 83 11.73 10.61 8.91
CA SER A 83 11.29 11.43 10.05
C SER A 83 9.84 11.90 9.95
N PHE A 84 9.33 12.38 11.07
CA PHE A 84 8.09 13.13 11.18
C PHE A 84 8.44 14.45 11.86
N ASP A 85 8.24 15.55 11.14
CA ASP A 85 8.75 16.86 11.50
C ASP A 85 7.60 17.90 11.51
N VAL A 86 7.86 19.04 12.15
CA VAL A 86 6.93 20.15 12.24
C VAL A 86 7.58 21.40 11.67
N ASP A 87 6.90 22.05 10.73
CA ASP A 87 7.21 23.42 10.35
C ASP A 87 6.53 24.35 11.36
N THR A 88 7.32 24.84 12.32
CA THR A 88 6.82 25.74 13.39
C THR A 88 6.46 27.13 12.87
N THR A 89 7.00 27.55 11.73
CA THR A 89 6.66 28.86 11.16
C THR A 89 5.27 28.82 10.53
N HIS A 90 4.95 27.72 9.86
CA HIS A 90 3.67 27.55 9.17
C HIS A 90 2.67 26.70 9.97
N GLN A 91 3.06 26.20 11.15
CA GLN A 91 2.26 25.36 12.05
C GLN A 91 1.73 24.08 11.37
N ARG A 92 2.58 23.40 10.60
CA ARG A 92 2.18 22.21 9.83
C ARG A 92 3.09 21.04 10.10
N VAL A 93 2.52 19.85 10.23
CA VAL A 93 3.27 18.60 10.32
C VAL A 93 3.54 18.04 8.92
N PHE A 94 4.66 17.33 8.78
CA PHE A 94 4.98 16.61 7.55
C PHE A 94 5.84 15.38 7.83
N MET A 95 5.79 14.43 6.90
CA MET A 95 6.55 13.20 6.97
C MET A 95 7.63 13.21 5.87
N VAL A 96 8.85 12.85 6.24
CA VAL A 96 10.00 12.76 5.34
C VAL A 96 10.29 11.30 5.06
N MET A 97 10.40 10.94 3.79
CA MET A 97 10.51 9.56 3.37
C MET A 97 11.38 9.39 2.12
N GLU A 98 11.72 8.14 1.84
CA GLU A 98 12.48 7.74 0.65
C GLU A 98 11.81 8.25 -0.62
N LEU A 99 12.60 8.87 -1.49
CA LEU A 99 12.13 9.27 -2.82
C LEU A 99 12.23 8.09 -3.78
N LEU A 100 11.10 7.42 -4.00
CA LEU A 100 11.03 6.33 -4.97
C LEU A 100 10.94 6.83 -6.41
N ARG A 101 11.54 6.07 -7.33
CA ARG A 101 11.50 6.29 -8.79
C ARG A 101 10.91 5.07 -9.46
N GLY A 102 9.91 5.27 -10.31
CA GLY A 102 9.28 4.19 -11.06
C GLY A 102 7.77 4.37 -11.17
N PRO A 103 7.11 3.59 -12.04
CA PRO A 103 5.67 3.60 -12.14
C PRO A 103 5.03 2.89 -10.95
N THR A 104 3.84 3.33 -10.59
CA THR A 104 2.94 2.56 -9.73
C THR A 104 2.33 1.38 -10.50
N LEU A 105 1.88 0.36 -9.79
CA LEU A 105 1.41 -0.89 -10.39
C LEU A 105 0.13 -0.69 -11.21
N ASP A 106 -0.71 0.30 -10.87
CA ASP A 106 -1.87 0.68 -11.69
C ASP A 106 -1.46 1.17 -13.08
N ARG A 107 -0.37 1.94 -13.19
CA ARG A 107 0.16 2.39 -14.48
C ARG A 107 0.64 1.21 -15.33
N LEU A 108 1.36 0.26 -14.71
CA LEU A 108 1.76 -0.96 -15.41
C LEU A 108 0.54 -1.75 -15.89
N LEU A 109 -0.50 -1.89 -15.06
CA LEU A 109 -1.71 -2.63 -15.43
C LEU A 109 -2.48 -1.99 -16.59
N CYS A 110 -2.48 -0.66 -16.70
CA CYS A 110 -3.03 0.05 -17.86
C CYS A 110 -2.33 -0.35 -19.17
N GLU A 111 -1.02 -0.61 -19.13
CA GLU A 111 -0.23 -1.05 -20.28
C GLU A 111 -0.32 -2.56 -20.54
N ARG A 112 -0.93 -3.32 -19.63
CA ARG A 112 -1.00 -4.80 -19.66
C ARG A 112 -2.46 -5.28 -19.60
N PRO A 113 -3.29 -4.99 -20.62
CA PRO A 113 -4.72 -5.32 -20.62
C PRO A 113 -5.05 -6.82 -20.62
N LEU A 114 -4.05 -7.68 -20.88
CA LEU A 114 -4.14 -9.14 -20.83
C LEU A 114 -3.49 -9.74 -19.57
N GLY A 115 -3.00 -8.90 -18.67
CA GLY A 115 -2.24 -9.30 -17.49
C GLY A 115 -0.78 -9.66 -17.81
N LEU A 116 -0.09 -10.15 -16.79
CA LEU A 116 1.29 -10.58 -16.82
C LEU A 116 1.38 -12.10 -16.93
N GLY A 117 2.41 -12.58 -17.64
CA GLY A 117 2.79 -13.98 -17.59
C GLY A 117 3.23 -14.39 -16.19
N TRP A 118 3.15 -15.69 -15.87
CA TRP A 118 3.36 -16.21 -14.52
C TRP A 118 4.69 -15.76 -13.87
N SER A 119 5.81 -15.80 -14.60
CA SER A 119 7.12 -15.38 -14.09
C SER A 119 7.14 -13.90 -13.69
N ALA A 120 6.74 -13.01 -14.61
CA ALA A 120 6.69 -11.57 -14.34
C ALA A 120 5.67 -11.22 -13.24
N LEU A 121 4.58 -11.98 -13.14
CA LEU A 121 3.65 -11.84 -12.02
C LEU A 121 4.32 -12.18 -10.69
N GLN A 122 5.07 -13.29 -10.62
CA GLN A 122 5.77 -13.70 -9.39
C GLN A 122 6.80 -12.66 -8.93
N GLU A 123 7.53 -12.04 -9.87
CA GLU A 123 8.50 -10.97 -9.58
C GLU A 123 7.89 -9.77 -8.85
N ILE A 124 6.59 -9.50 -9.06
CA ILE A 124 5.87 -8.44 -8.36
C ILE A 124 5.13 -8.98 -7.13
N ALA A 125 4.46 -10.12 -7.28
CA ALA A 125 3.57 -10.68 -6.27
C ALA A 125 4.32 -11.18 -5.03
N LEU A 126 5.46 -11.86 -5.20
CA LEU A 126 6.18 -12.43 -4.06
C LEU A 126 6.74 -11.34 -3.14
N PRO A 127 7.44 -10.30 -3.63
CA PRO A 127 7.92 -9.24 -2.75
C PRO A 127 6.80 -8.42 -2.09
N LEU A 128 5.68 -8.21 -2.79
CA LEU A 128 4.48 -7.58 -2.21
C LEU A 128 3.90 -8.43 -1.07
N LEU A 129 3.78 -9.74 -1.28
CA LEU A 129 3.29 -10.66 -0.26
C LEU A 129 4.25 -10.74 0.93
N ASP A 130 5.56 -10.74 0.70
CA ASP A 130 6.58 -10.70 1.76
C ASP A 130 6.42 -9.41 2.62
N ALA A 131 6.15 -8.25 1.98
CA ALA A 131 5.86 -7.00 2.70
C ALA A 131 4.61 -7.09 3.60
N VAL A 132 3.52 -7.65 3.08
CA VAL A 132 2.26 -7.77 3.84
C VAL A 132 2.36 -8.82 4.94
N VAL A 133 3.04 -9.95 4.69
CA VAL A 133 3.35 -10.96 5.72
C VAL A 133 4.12 -10.31 6.86
N HIS A 134 5.18 -9.57 6.55
CA HIS A 134 5.98 -8.86 7.54
C HIS A 134 5.16 -7.86 8.37
N ALA A 135 4.23 -7.14 7.73
CA ALA A 135 3.33 -6.21 8.40
C ALA A 135 2.37 -6.94 9.35
N HIS A 136 1.72 -8.02 8.88
CA HIS A 136 0.78 -8.81 9.68
C HIS A 136 1.48 -9.48 10.88
N GLU A 137 2.70 -9.98 10.72
CA GLU A 137 3.52 -10.54 11.82
C GLU A 137 3.87 -9.51 12.90
N ARG A 138 3.85 -8.21 12.55
CA ARG A 138 4.08 -7.09 13.46
C ARG A 138 2.80 -6.43 13.94
N GLY A 139 1.65 -7.08 13.72
CA GLY A 139 0.36 -6.54 14.15
C GLY A 139 -0.07 -5.29 13.39
N VAL A 140 0.46 -5.03 12.19
CA VAL A 140 0.10 -3.88 11.36
C VAL A 140 -0.75 -4.33 10.17
N LEU A 141 -1.93 -3.73 10.04
CA LEU A 141 -2.85 -3.89 8.92
C LEU A 141 -2.67 -2.73 7.95
N HIS A 142 -2.67 -2.99 6.65
CA HIS A 142 -2.52 -1.94 5.63
C HIS A 142 -3.84 -1.24 5.33
N GLY A 143 -4.91 -2.00 5.18
CA GLY A 143 -6.26 -1.50 4.93
C GLY A 143 -6.54 -1.12 3.47
N ASP A 144 -5.63 -0.40 2.79
CA ASP A 144 -5.88 0.12 1.44
C ASP A 144 -4.95 -0.50 0.39
N LEU A 145 -4.85 -1.82 0.38
CA LEU A 145 -4.03 -2.54 -0.61
C LEU A 145 -4.66 -2.41 -2.00
N LYS A 146 -3.97 -1.70 -2.90
CA LYS A 146 -4.40 -1.47 -4.28
C LYS A 146 -3.19 -1.16 -5.17
N PRO A 147 -3.29 -1.26 -6.50
CA PRO A 147 -2.12 -1.12 -7.36
C PRO A 147 -1.47 0.26 -7.29
N SER A 148 -2.23 1.33 -7.04
CA SER A 148 -1.64 2.66 -6.91
C SER A 148 -0.79 2.84 -5.65
N ASN A 149 -0.85 1.90 -4.69
CA ASN A 149 -0.08 1.89 -3.44
C ASN A 149 1.12 0.92 -3.51
N VAL A 150 1.41 0.40 -4.72
CA VAL A 150 2.55 -0.47 -4.99
C VAL A 150 3.40 0.19 -6.08
N LEU A 151 4.64 0.55 -5.75
CA LEU A 151 5.58 1.16 -6.68
C LEU A 151 6.58 0.12 -7.16
N LEU A 152 6.85 0.12 -8.47
CA LEU A 152 7.86 -0.71 -9.11
C LEU A 152 9.14 0.12 -9.24
N SER A 153 9.95 0.10 -8.17
CA SER A 153 11.19 0.86 -8.12
C SER A 153 12.27 0.19 -8.95
N GLU A 154 13.31 0.94 -9.31
CA GLU A 154 14.57 0.39 -9.84
C GLU A 154 15.14 -0.67 -8.88
N ASP A 155 14.96 -0.49 -7.56
CA ASP A 155 15.38 -1.41 -6.50
C ASP A 155 14.30 -2.45 -6.11
N GLY A 156 13.29 -2.64 -6.97
CA GLY A 156 12.21 -3.61 -6.79
C GLY A 156 10.90 -3.06 -6.20
N VAL A 157 10.02 -3.96 -5.78
CA VAL A 157 8.68 -3.58 -5.30
C VAL A 157 8.76 -2.83 -3.97
N ARG A 158 7.95 -1.77 -3.85
CA ARG A 158 7.74 -1.01 -2.61
C ARG A 158 6.26 -0.83 -2.34
N LEU A 159 5.79 -1.33 -1.20
CA LEU A 159 4.48 -1.06 -0.65
C LEU A 159 4.54 0.24 0.17
N PHE A 160 3.57 1.13 -0.05
CA PHE A 160 3.51 2.43 0.62
C PHE A 160 2.07 2.85 0.91
N ASP A 161 1.89 3.95 1.64
CA ASP A 161 0.60 4.55 2.00
C ASP A 161 -0.25 3.72 2.97
N PHE A 162 0.21 3.66 4.23
CA PHE A 162 -0.52 3.06 5.35
C PHE A 162 -1.49 4.05 5.99
N GLY A 163 -1.93 5.09 5.25
CA GLY A 163 -2.81 6.14 5.78
C GLY A 163 -4.11 5.60 6.40
N LEU A 164 -4.64 4.51 5.83
CA LEU A 164 -5.83 3.81 6.36
C LEU A 164 -5.49 2.57 7.20
N GLY A 165 -4.20 2.30 7.41
CA GLY A 165 -3.73 1.18 8.19
C GLY A 165 -4.05 1.31 9.68
N GLN A 166 -3.96 0.18 10.39
CA GLN A 166 -4.26 0.09 11.81
C GLN A 166 -3.31 -0.89 12.50
N ALA A 167 -2.93 -0.58 13.73
CA ALA A 167 -2.26 -1.52 14.62
C ALA A 167 -3.30 -2.39 15.34
N GLN A 168 -3.03 -3.69 15.44
CA GLN A 168 -3.85 -4.63 16.19
C GLN A 168 -3.69 -4.39 17.70
N ALA A 169 -4.67 -4.85 18.49
CA ALA A 169 -4.62 -4.70 19.96
C ALA A 169 -3.32 -5.28 20.54
N GLY A 170 -2.67 -4.56 21.46
CA GLY A 170 -1.36 -4.92 22.00
C GLY A 170 -0.18 -4.44 21.15
N THR A 171 -0.45 -3.81 20.00
CA THR A 171 0.56 -3.22 19.11
C THR A 171 0.34 -1.71 19.07
N LEU A 172 1.36 -0.93 19.42
CA LEU A 172 1.32 0.53 19.37
C LEU A 172 0.10 1.14 20.13
N ASP A 173 -0.25 0.59 21.30
CA ASP A 173 -1.45 0.96 22.10
C ASP A 173 -1.52 2.45 22.53
N GLY A 174 -0.43 3.21 22.37
CA GLY A 174 -0.39 4.66 22.63
C GLY A 174 -0.82 5.55 21.46
N LEU A 175 -1.14 4.98 20.30
CA LEU A 175 -1.62 5.76 19.15
C LEU A 175 -3.03 6.28 19.37
N ALA A 176 -3.28 7.51 18.93
CA ALA A 176 -4.57 8.14 19.06
C ALA A 176 -5.65 7.30 18.34
N PRO A 177 -6.82 7.07 18.98
CA PRO A 177 -7.92 6.39 18.33
C PRO A 177 -8.51 7.30 17.27
N VAL A 178 -8.21 7.03 15.99
CA VAL A 178 -8.75 7.84 14.89
C VAL A 178 -9.90 7.12 14.18
N SER A 179 -11.03 7.81 14.09
CA SER A 179 -12.24 7.33 13.42
C SER A 179 -12.08 7.41 11.89
N ARG A 180 -11.55 6.34 11.30
CA ARG A 180 -11.30 6.24 9.85
C ARG A 180 -12.57 6.13 9.02
N SER A 181 -13.71 5.78 9.63
CA SER A 181 -15.03 5.80 8.99
C SER A 181 -15.49 7.21 8.58
N ARG A 182 -15.01 8.27 9.25
CA ARG A 182 -15.32 9.66 8.88
C ARG A 182 -14.61 10.12 7.61
N VAL A 183 -13.62 9.37 7.14
CA VAL A 183 -12.74 9.74 6.03
C VAL A 183 -13.29 9.22 4.69
N ASN A 184 -14.30 8.32 4.68
CA ASN A 184 -14.87 7.69 3.47
C ASN A 184 -13.78 7.29 2.44
N ALA A 185 -12.62 6.85 2.92
CA ALA A 185 -11.39 6.87 2.15
C ALA A 185 -11.01 5.54 1.50
N TRP A 186 -11.75 4.46 1.80
CA TRP A 186 -11.49 3.16 1.20
C TRP A 186 -11.74 3.21 -0.30
N THR A 187 -10.86 2.58 -1.08
CA THR A 187 -11.06 2.42 -2.52
C THR A 187 -12.08 1.30 -2.75
N PRO A 188 -13.34 1.59 -3.17
CA PRO A 188 -14.41 0.59 -3.13
C PRO A 188 -14.15 -0.64 -4.01
N GLY A 189 -13.31 -0.51 -5.04
CA GLY A 189 -12.92 -1.63 -5.89
C GLY A 189 -12.12 -2.72 -5.16
N TYR A 190 -11.29 -2.36 -4.19
CA TYR A 190 -10.36 -3.29 -3.52
C TYR A 190 -10.75 -3.63 -2.09
N ALA A 191 -11.55 -2.77 -1.45
CA ALA A 191 -12.05 -3.00 -0.10
C ALA A 191 -12.86 -4.31 -0.01
N ALA A 192 -12.63 -5.07 1.05
CA ALA A 192 -13.41 -6.27 1.33
C ALA A 192 -14.89 -5.89 1.61
N PRO A 193 -15.87 -6.73 1.24
CA PRO A 193 -17.29 -6.40 1.39
C PRO A 193 -17.68 -5.98 2.82
N GLU A 194 -17.19 -6.70 3.83
CA GLU A 194 -17.46 -6.40 5.23
C GLU A 194 -16.89 -5.04 5.67
N ILE A 195 -15.79 -4.57 5.07
CA ILE A 195 -15.23 -3.24 5.35
C ILE A 195 -16.15 -2.15 4.79
N LEU A 196 -16.72 -2.38 3.61
CA LEU A 196 -17.73 -1.49 3.02
C LEU A 196 -19.04 -1.47 3.82
N GLU A 197 -19.33 -2.56 4.54
CA GLU A 197 -20.47 -2.69 5.46
C GLU A 197 -20.16 -2.12 6.87
N GLY A 198 -18.96 -1.59 7.10
CA GLY A 198 -18.56 -0.94 8.35
C GLY A 198 -17.97 -1.86 9.42
N ALA A 199 -17.60 -3.10 9.06
CA ALA A 199 -16.87 -3.99 9.96
C ALA A 199 -15.46 -3.45 10.25
N ALA A 200 -14.87 -3.93 11.36
CA ALA A 200 -13.51 -3.58 11.73
C ALA A 200 -12.48 -4.12 10.73
N LEU A 201 -11.38 -3.39 10.56
CA LEU A 201 -10.27 -3.84 9.72
C LEU A 201 -9.58 -5.06 10.32
N THR A 202 -9.25 -6.04 9.48
CA THR A 202 -8.63 -7.31 9.89
C THR A 202 -7.62 -7.79 8.84
N CYS A 203 -6.74 -8.74 9.21
CA CYS A 203 -5.80 -9.35 8.27
C CYS A 203 -6.53 -10.01 7.07
N VAL A 204 -7.72 -10.58 7.29
CA VAL A 204 -8.47 -11.23 6.21
C VAL A 204 -8.99 -10.21 5.19
N ALA A 205 -9.23 -8.95 5.60
CA ALA A 205 -9.58 -7.86 4.68
C ALA A 205 -8.41 -7.51 3.76
N ASP A 206 -7.19 -7.40 4.29
CA ASP A 206 -5.98 -7.23 3.48
C ASP A 206 -5.78 -8.42 2.51
N VAL A 207 -6.04 -9.65 2.97
CA VAL A 207 -5.97 -10.85 2.11
C VAL A 207 -6.96 -10.77 0.95
N TYR A 208 -8.16 -10.24 1.15
CA TYR A 208 -9.11 -10.04 0.06
C TYR A 208 -8.57 -9.07 -0.99
N ALA A 209 -8.04 -7.93 -0.56
CA ALA A 209 -7.45 -6.94 -1.44
C ALA A 209 -6.23 -7.49 -2.21
N LEU A 210 -5.37 -8.30 -1.55
CA LEU A 210 -4.32 -9.07 -2.22
C LEU A 210 -4.89 -10.04 -3.26
N GLY A 211 -5.99 -10.73 -2.96
CA GLY A 211 -6.69 -11.58 -3.92
C GLY A 211 -7.10 -10.82 -5.18
N CYS A 212 -7.64 -9.60 -5.01
CA CYS A 212 -8.00 -8.72 -6.12
C CYS A 212 -6.78 -8.32 -6.95
N LEU A 213 -5.71 -7.89 -6.29
CA LEU A 213 -4.42 -7.54 -6.92
C LEU A 213 -3.84 -8.69 -7.73
N LEU A 214 -3.74 -9.90 -7.15
CA LEU A 214 -3.19 -11.06 -7.83
C LEU A 214 -4.03 -11.51 -9.02
N TYR A 215 -5.36 -11.40 -8.91
CA TYR A 215 -6.27 -11.66 -10.03
C TYR A 215 -6.07 -10.64 -11.16
N GLU A 216 -5.98 -9.35 -10.82
CA GLU A 216 -5.80 -8.28 -11.80
C GLU A 216 -4.42 -8.37 -12.48
N LEU A 217 -3.35 -8.68 -11.74
CA LEU A 217 -2.04 -8.95 -12.31
C LEU A 217 -2.08 -10.10 -13.31
N ALA A 218 -2.81 -11.18 -13.02
CA ALA A 218 -2.86 -12.35 -13.89
C ALA A 218 -3.77 -12.18 -15.11
N SER A 219 -4.75 -11.27 -15.07
CA SER A 219 -5.79 -11.15 -16.10
C SER A 219 -5.85 -9.80 -16.81
N GLY A 220 -5.18 -8.78 -16.28
CA GLY A 220 -5.29 -7.38 -16.69
C GLY A 220 -6.61 -6.72 -16.29
N LYS A 221 -7.47 -7.42 -15.54
CA LYS A 221 -8.82 -6.94 -15.19
C LYS A 221 -9.13 -7.21 -13.73
N HIS A 222 -9.73 -6.23 -13.06
CA HIS A 222 -10.25 -6.42 -11.71
C HIS A 222 -11.29 -7.56 -11.67
N PRO A 223 -11.28 -8.46 -10.66
CA PRO A 223 -12.22 -9.59 -10.59
C PRO A 223 -13.70 -9.18 -10.63
N PHE A 224 -14.00 -8.01 -10.06
CA PHE A 224 -15.36 -7.46 -9.96
C PHE A 224 -15.55 -6.14 -10.72
N ASN A 225 -14.72 -5.86 -11.74
CA ASN A 225 -14.78 -4.61 -12.52
C ASN A 225 -14.73 -3.32 -11.65
N ARG A 226 -13.98 -3.36 -10.54
CA ARG A 226 -13.86 -2.27 -9.55
C ARG A 226 -15.21 -1.79 -8.98
N GLN A 227 -16.23 -2.65 -9.01
CA GLN A 227 -17.51 -2.46 -8.35
C GLN A 227 -17.57 -3.30 -7.08
N PRO A 228 -18.48 -2.98 -6.13
CA PRO A 228 -18.77 -3.86 -5.01
C PRO A 228 -18.99 -5.29 -5.48
N ALA A 229 -18.47 -6.25 -4.72
CA ALA A 229 -18.44 -7.63 -5.17
C ALA A 229 -19.85 -8.23 -5.21
N THR A 230 -20.38 -8.40 -6.42
CA THR A 230 -21.75 -8.88 -6.67
C THR A 230 -21.82 -10.32 -7.18
N ARG A 231 -20.68 -10.93 -7.55
CA ARG A 231 -20.62 -12.24 -8.22
C ARG A 231 -19.82 -13.25 -7.42
N THR A 232 -20.36 -14.46 -7.28
CA THR A 232 -19.75 -15.56 -6.52
C THR A 232 -18.88 -16.50 -7.36
N ARG A 233 -18.95 -16.42 -8.70
CA ARG A 233 -18.20 -17.30 -9.61
C ARG A 233 -17.23 -16.52 -10.50
N LEU A 234 -15.96 -16.50 -10.09
CA LEU A 234 -14.85 -16.00 -10.89
C LEU A 234 -14.23 -17.12 -11.73
N LYS A 235 -13.83 -16.80 -12.97
CA LYS A 235 -13.08 -17.72 -13.84
C LYS A 235 -11.58 -17.59 -13.54
N ARG A 236 -10.83 -18.69 -13.58
CA ARG A 236 -9.37 -18.67 -13.42
C ARG A 236 -8.72 -17.85 -14.54
N PRO A 237 -7.87 -16.85 -14.22
CA PRO A 237 -7.04 -16.17 -15.22
C PRO A 237 -6.11 -17.14 -15.96
N LYS A 238 -5.91 -16.93 -17.26
CA LYS A 238 -5.05 -17.81 -18.08
C LYS A 238 -3.62 -17.89 -17.56
N ASN A 239 -3.07 -16.75 -17.13
CA ASN A 239 -1.69 -16.64 -16.67
C ASN A 239 -1.48 -17.09 -15.21
N LEU A 240 -2.54 -17.53 -14.52
CA LEU A 240 -2.46 -18.00 -13.14
C LEU A 240 -2.55 -19.54 -13.08
N PRO A 241 -1.50 -20.27 -12.66
CA PRO A 241 -1.53 -21.72 -12.54
C PRO A 241 -2.66 -22.24 -11.64
N ARG A 242 -3.07 -23.50 -11.83
CA ARG A 242 -4.18 -24.10 -11.05
C ARG A 242 -3.92 -24.07 -9.54
N HIS A 243 -2.70 -24.37 -9.10
CA HIS A 243 -2.34 -24.39 -7.68
C HIS A 243 -2.45 -22.98 -7.06
N ALA A 244 -1.92 -21.95 -7.73
CA ALA A 244 -2.00 -20.57 -7.28
C ALA A 244 -3.44 -20.04 -7.31
N TRP A 245 -4.23 -20.42 -8.33
CA TRP A 245 -5.64 -20.08 -8.41
C TRP A 245 -6.46 -20.62 -7.23
N CYS A 246 -6.19 -21.85 -6.77
CA CYS A 246 -6.87 -22.39 -5.61
C CYS A 246 -6.68 -21.51 -4.36
N ALA A 247 -5.49 -20.91 -4.19
CA ALA A 247 -5.18 -20.00 -3.11
C ALA A 247 -5.83 -18.61 -3.30
N VAL A 248 -5.65 -18.00 -4.48
CA VAL A 248 -6.26 -16.70 -4.82
C VAL A 248 -7.78 -16.73 -4.73
N ARG A 249 -8.43 -17.83 -5.14
CA ARG A 249 -9.87 -18.00 -5.02
C ARG A 249 -10.36 -18.05 -3.57
N LYS A 250 -9.57 -18.61 -2.64
CA LYS A 250 -9.89 -18.58 -1.21
C LYS A 250 -9.78 -17.16 -0.66
N ALA A 251 -8.77 -16.42 -1.08
CA ALA A 251 -8.58 -15.02 -0.71
C ALA A 251 -9.73 -14.12 -1.23
N LEU A 252 -10.31 -14.44 -2.39
CA LEU A 252 -11.43 -13.72 -2.98
C LEU A 252 -12.82 -14.15 -2.45
N ALA A 253 -12.89 -14.95 -1.39
CA ALA A 253 -14.19 -15.31 -0.82
C ALA A 253 -14.87 -14.08 -0.18
N LEU A 254 -16.11 -13.82 -0.59
CA LEU A 254 -16.86 -12.63 -0.14
C LEU A 254 -17.14 -12.70 1.36
N ASP A 255 -17.51 -13.88 1.83
CA ASP A 255 -17.71 -14.17 3.25
C ASP A 255 -16.34 -14.25 3.96
N PRO A 256 -16.04 -13.36 4.93
CA PRO A 256 -14.76 -13.36 5.65
C PRO A 256 -14.48 -14.68 6.36
N THR A 257 -15.51 -15.39 6.83
CA THR A 257 -15.34 -16.69 7.51
C THR A 257 -14.87 -17.79 6.55
N LYS A 258 -15.12 -17.61 5.24
CA LYS A 258 -14.68 -18.52 4.18
C LYS A 258 -13.30 -18.14 3.63
N ARG A 259 -12.76 -16.95 3.95
CA ARG A 259 -11.38 -16.53 3.65
C ARG A 259 -10.38 -17.21 4.60
N THR A 260 -10.28 -18.53 4.46
CA THR A 260 -9.46 -19.41 5.31
C THR A 260 -7.98 -19.46 4.90
N ILE A 261 -7.47 -18.39 4.26
CA ILE A 261 -6.09 -18.31 3.79
C ILE A 261 -5.42 -17.05 4.34
N SER A 262 -4.17 -17.17 4.80
CA SER A 262 -3.36 -16.02 5.23
C SER A 262 -2.49 -15.48 4.09
N ALA A 263 -1.92 -14.28 4.28
CA ALA A 263 -0.94 -13.72 3.34
C ALA A 263 0.28 -14.65 3.17
N ALA A 264 0.75 -15.29 4.25
CA ALA A 264 1.88 -16.23 4.20
C ALA A 264 1.55 -17.51 3.42
N GLN A 265 0.32 -18.01 3.55
CA GLN A 265 -0.15 -19.15 2.77
C GLN A 265 -0.33 -18.79 1.29
N LEU A 266 -0.83 -17.58 0.98
CA LEU A 266 -0.86 -17.06 -0.39
C LEU A 266 0.55 -17.00 -0.98
N ARG A 267 1.50 -16.40 -0.25
CA ARG A 267 2.93 -16.32 -0.63
C ARG A 267 3.49 -17.69 -0.97
N THR A 268 3.29 -18.67 -0.10
CA THR A 268 3.76 -20.05 -0.29
C THR A 268 3.14 -20.69 -1.54
N ALA A 269 1.82 -20.52 -1.73
CA ALA A 269 1.12 -21.06 -2.89
C ALA A 269 1.62 -20.43 -4.20
N LEU A 270 1.99 -19.15 -4.21
CA LEU A 270 2.51 -18.46 -5.38
C LEU A 270 3.99 -18.77 -5.65
N ALA A 271 4.77 -19.10 -4.62
CA ALA A 271 6.18 -19.45 -4.77
C ALA A 271 6.38 -20.88 -5.33
N THR A 272 5.34 -21.71 -5.29
CA THR A 272 5.43 -23.11 -5.71
C THR A 272 5.68 -23.20 -7.22
N GLN A 273 6.85 -23.66 -7.62
CA GLN A 273 7.12 -24.00 -9.03
C GLN A 273 6.43 -25.33 -9.37
N PRO A 274 5.81 -25.47 -10.56
CA PRO A 274 5.41 -26.79 -11.02
C PRO A 274 6.66 -27.66 -11.12
N GLY A 275 6.74 -28.71 -10.28
CA GLY A 275 7.88 -29.61 -10.24
C GLY A 275 8.21 -30.11 -11.64
N PHE A 276 9.48 -30.04 -12.02
CA PHE A 276 10.04 -30.49 -13.30
C PHE A 276 9.55 -31.90 -13.71
N PHE A 277 9.30 -32.78 -12.73
CA PHE A 277 8.81 -34.14 -12.93
C PHE A 277 7.32 -34.27 -13.27
N ALA A 278 6.49 -33.25 -13.02
CA ALA A 278 5.06 -33.29 -13.35
C ALA A 278 4.77 -33.07 -14.85
N LYS A 279 5.81 -32.81 -15.66
CA LYS A 279 5.75 -32.73 -17.14
C LYS A 279 6.34 -33.96 -17.84
N LEU A 280 6.91 -34.90 -17.09
CA LEU A 280 7.60 -36.10 -17.59
C LEU A 280 6.82 -37.40 -17.31
N LEU A 281 5.61 -37.29 -16.74
CA LEU A 281 4.61 -38.34 -16.56
C LEU A 281 3.29 -37.88 -17.19
#